data_AF-A0A259CUJ9-F1
#
_entry.id   AF-A0A259CUJ9-F1
#
_cell.length_a   1.000
_cell.length_b   1.000
_cell.length_c   1.000
_cell.angle_alpha   90.00
_cell.angle_beta   90.00
_cell.angle_gamma   90.00
#
_symmetry.space_group_name_H-M   'P 1'
#
loop_
_entity.id
_entity.type
_entity.pdbx_description
1 polymer ?
#
loop_
_entity_poly.entity_id
_entity_poly.type
_entity_poly.pdbx_seq_one_letter_code
_entity_poly.pdbx_strand_id
1 'polypeptide(L)'
;YCGEKHAEYLALKLAGLEMAPVQLAVFNVMHPEAGHGLGRQTLPETLRQSTAMAIHTLWLAARAENLGLGMVSILEPHDIEALLGVPKDWEFAAYLCLGHPEFVDDTPLLHRSGWQENTVTEWPRR
;
A
#
# COMPACT_ATOMS: atom_id res chain seq x y z
N TYR A 1 -8.29 -5.98 17.30
CA TYR A 1 -9.77 -5.97 17.45
C TYR A 1 -10.16 -6.95 18.55
N CYS A 2 -11.20 -6.70 19.35
CA CYS A 2 -11.73 -7.68 20.33
C CYS A 2 -13.15 -8.11 19.94
N GLY A 3 -13.53 -9.36 20.27
CA GLY A 3 -14.88 -9.89 20.02
C GLY A 3 -15.21 -10.11 18.53
N GLU A 4 -16.49 -9.95 18.18
CA GLU A 4 -17.06 -10.23 16.84
C GLU A 4 -16.34 -9.49 15.70
N LYS A 5 -15.94 -8.22 15.91
CA LYS A 5 -15.19 -7.43 14.92
C LYS A 5 -13.81 -8.01 14.59
N HIS A 6 -13.22 -8.81 15.48
CA HIS A 6 -11.95 -9.48 15.18
C HIS A 6 -12.14 -10.66 14.24
N ALA A 7 -13.22 -11.42 14.41
CA ALA A 7 -13.55 -12.53 13.53
C ALA A 7 -13.90 -12.05 12.11
N GLU A 8 -14.67 -10.96 12.01
CA GLU A 8 -14.97 -10.30 10.72
C GLU A 8 -13.70 -9.78 10.04
N TYR A 9 -12.77 -9.17 10.79
CA TYR A 9 -11.49 -8.70 10.27
C TYR A 9 -10.62 -9.84 9.71
N LEU A 10 -10.55 -10.97 10.42
CA LEU A 10 -9.81 -12.15 9.96
C LEU A 10 -10.45 -12.82 8.74
N ALA A 11 -11.77 -12.71 8.58
CA ALA A 11 -12.49 -13.24 7.43
C ALA A 11 -12.23 -12.42 6.14
N LEU A 12 -11.77 -11.18 6.26
CA LEU A 12 -11.31 -10.40 5.11
C LEU A 12 -9.99 -11.00 4.61
N LYS A 13 -9.93 -11.38 3.33
CA LYS A 13 -8.68 -11.78 2.65
C LYS A 13 -7.80 -10.54 2.44
N LEU A 14 -7.19 -10.05 3.52
CA LEU A 14 -6.45 -8.77 3.59
C LEU A 14 -5.05 -8.85 2.99
N ALA A 15 -4.58 -10.05 2.64
CA ALA A 15 -3.25 -10.24 2.09
C ALA A 15 -3.26 -11.31 0.98
N GLY A 16 -2.60 -11.00 -0.13
CA GLY A 16 -2.38 -11.91 -1.26
C GLY A 16 -1.02 -12.61 -1.21
N LEU A 17 -0.37 -12.71 -0.04
CA LEU A 17 1.05 -13.07 0.09
C LEU A 17 1.41 -14.40 -0.61
N GLU A 18 0.58 -15.43 -0.47
CA GLU A 18 0.81 -16.74 -1.09
C GLU A 18 0.33 -16.82 -2.55
N MET A 19 -0.63 -15.97 -2.92
CA MET A 19 -1.33 -16.07 -4.22
C MET A 19 -0.75 -15.16 -5.29
N ALA A 20 -0.21 -14.00 -4.89
CA ALA A 20 0.38 -13.05 -5.81
C ALA A 20 1.73 -13.60 -6.30
N PRO A 21 1.96 -13.73 -7.61
CA PRO A 21 3.22 -14.24 -8.14
C PRO A 21 4.41 -13.30 -7.89
N VAL A 22 4.14 -12.01 -7.65
CA VAL A 22 5.17 -11.02 -7.37
C VAL A 22 4.85 -10.30 -6.06
N GLN A 23 5.87 -10.22 -5.20
CA GLN A 23 5.83 -9.44 -3.97
C GLN A 23 6.93 -8.38 -3.99
N LEU A 24 6.61 -7.17 -3.54
CA LEU A 24 7.54 -6.04 -3.49
C LEU A 24 7.54 -5.43 -2.09
N ALA A 25 8.70 -5.41 -1.44
CA ALA A 25 8.91 -4.58 -0.27
C ALA A 25 9.49 -3.23 -0.72
N VAL A 26 8.78 -2.15 -0.44
CA VAL A 26 9.16 -0.79 -0.84
C VAL A 26 9.72 -0.06 0.37
N PHE A 27 10.83 0.63 0.17
CA PHE A 27 11.56 1.35 1.21
C PHE A 27 11.85 2.79 0.79
N ASN A 28 11.83 3.66 1.77
CA ASN A 28 12.32 5.03 1.70
C ASN A 28 13.81 5.03 2.05
N VAL A 29 14.67 5.41 1.12
CA VAL A 29 16.06 5.76 1.48
C VAL A 29 15.99 7.11 2.17
N MET A 30 16.37 7.22 3.45
CA MET A 30 16.19 8.46 4.20
C MET A 30 17.22 9.54 3.87
N HIS A 31 18.38 9.14 3.32
CA HIS A 31 19.48 10.04 2.97
C HIS A 31 19.98 9.86 1.52
N PRO A 32 19.11 9.98 0.50
CA PRO A 32 19.53 9.78 -0.89
C PRO A 32 20.45 10.92 -1.33
N GLU A 33 21.50 10.57 -2.07
CA GLU A 33 22.36 11.57 -2.74
C GLU A 33 21.59 12.34 -3.82
N ALA A 34 20.64 11.66 -4.47
CA ALA A 34 19.79 12.23 -5.51
C ALA A 34 18.97 13.42 -5.01
N GLY A 35 18.83 14.43 -5.88
CA GLY A 35 18.12 15.66 -5.58
C GLY A 35 18.88 16.64 -4.68
N HIS A 36 20.09 16.31 -4.20
CA HIS A 36 20.95 17.20 -3.40
C HIS A 36 20.24 17.85 -2.20
N GLY A 37 19.26 17.15 -1.62
CA GLY A 37 18.47 17.66 -0.49
C GLY A 37 17.35 18.63 -0.86
N LEU A 38 17.12 18.91 -2.14
CA LEU A 38 16.02 19.77 -2.60
C LEU A 38 14.67 19.26 -2.09
N GLY A 39 13.85 20.17 -1.57
CA GLY A 39 12.54 19.86 -0.97
C GLY A 39 12.66 19.29 0.44
N ARG A 40 13.40 18.19 0.62
CA ARG A 40 13.47 17.46 1.91
C ARG A 40 14.19 18.19 3.04
N GLN A 41 15.05 19.17 2.73
CA GLN A 41 15.64 20.04 3.76
C GLN A 41 14.60 20.92 4.45
N THR A 42 13.57 21.38 3.71
CA THR A 42 12.51 22.24 4.25
C THR A 42 11.29 21.44 4.68
N LEU A 43 10.95 20.39 3.92
CA LEU A 43 9.82 19.51 4.18
C LEU A 43 10.28 18.05 4.15
N PRO A 44 10.73 17.49 5.29
CA PRO A 44 11.25 16.12 5.35
C PRO A 44 10.28 15.06 4.82
N GLU A 45 8.98 15.29 4.96
CA GLU A 45 7.90 14.39 4.52
C GLU A 45 7.84 14.18 3.01
N THR A 46 8.43 15.08 2.21
CA THR A 46 8.43 14.98 0.75
C THR A 46 8.99 13.66 0.24
N LEU A 47 9.90 13.03 0.98
CA LEU A 47 10.47 11.74 0.61
C LEU A 47 9.42 10.62 0.67
N ARG A 48 8.69 10.51 1.77
CA ARG A 48 7.57 9.56 1.93
C ARG A 48 6.44 9.84 0.95
N GLN A 49 6.11 11.10 0.72
CA GLN A 49 5.13 11.50 -0.29
C GLN A 49 5.53 11.05 -1.69
N SER A 50 6.81 11.19 -2.04
CA SER A 50 7.33 10.76 -3.34
C SER A 50 7.18 9.24 -3.52
N THR A 51 7.49 8.46 -2.49
CA THR A 51 7.28 7.01 -2.50
C THR A 51 5.80 6.64 -2.59
N ALA A 52 4.92 7.30 -1.84
CA ALA A 52 3.49 7.08 -1.92
C ALA A 52 2.94 7.37 -3.33
N MET A 53 3.41 8.44 -3.97
CA MET A 53 3.08 8.77 -5.36
C MET A 53 3.59 7.71 -6.33
N ALA A 54 4.82 7.21 -6.16
CA ALA A 54 5.37 6.15 -6.99
C ALA A 54 4.56 4.84 -6.88
N ILE A 55 4.15 4.47 -5.66
CA ILE A 55 3.27 3.31 -5.42
C ILE A 55 1.91 3.52 -6.11
N HIS A 56 1.32 4.71 -5.98
CA HIS A 56 0.05 5.03 -6.64
C HIS A 56 0.15 4.96 -8.17
N THR A 57 1.24 5.51 -8.75
CA THR A 57 1.50 5.42 -10.19
C THR A 57 1.67 3.97 -10.64
N LEU A 58 2.41 3.15 -9.89
CA LEU A 58 2.53 1.72 -10.17
C LEU A 58 1.15 1.03 -10.13
N TRP A 59 0.29 1.41 -9.19
CA TRP A 59 -1.07 0.88 -9.07
C TRP A 59 -1.91 1.17 -10.31
N LEU A 60 -1.88 2.41 -10.80
CA LEU A 60 -2.59 2.81 -12.01
C LEU A 60 -2.03 2.11 -13.26
N ALA A 61 -0.69 1.99 -13.36
CA ALA A 61 -0.04 1.27 -14.44
C ALA A 61 -0.41 -0.21 -14.45
N ALA A 62 -0.36 -0.89 -13.30
CA ALA A 62 -0.80 -2.27 -13.15
C ALA A 62 -2.26 -2.43 -13.60
N ARG A 63 -3.16 -1.53 -13.17
CA ARG A 63 -4.57 -1.57 -13.57
C ARG A 63 -4.77 -1.39 -15.07
N ALA A 64 -3.99 -0.53 -15.73
CA ALA A 64 -4.02 -0.33 -17.18
C ALA A 64 -3.60 -1.60 -17.95
N GLU A 65 -2.67 -2.37 -17.39
CA GLU A 65 -2.20 -3.66 -17.90
C GLU A 65 -3.08 -4.85 -17.42
N ASN A 66 -4.24 -4.58 -16.83
CA ASN A 66 -5.15 -5.60 -16.26
C ASN A 66 -4.52 -6.48 -15.17
N LEU A 67 -3.55 -5.94 -14.44
CA LEU A 67 -2.98 -6.53 -13.24
C LEU A 67 -3.62 -5.92 -11.98
N GLY A 68 -3.77 -6.76 -10.96
CA GLY A 68 -4.12 -6.34 -9.61
C GLY A 68 -2.87 -6.02 -8.80
N LEU A 69 -2.89 -4.87 -8.13
CA LEU A 69 -1.93 -4.50 -7.09
C LEU A 69 -2.69 -4.34 -5.76
N GLY A 70 -2.17 -4.91 -4.69
CA GLY A 70 -2.73 -4.77 -3.34
C GLY A 70 -1.64 -4.47 -2.33
N MET A 71 -1.86 -3.45 -1.50
CA MET A 71 -0.99 -3.11 -0.37
C MET A 71 -1.38 -3.93 0.87
N VAL A 72 -0.39 -4.47 1.57
CA VAL A 72 -0.56 -5.20 2.83
C VAL A 72 -0.12 -4.29 3.98
N SER A 73 -1.04 -4.02 4.92
CA SER A 73 -0.85 -3.06 6.03
C SER A 73 -0.88 -3.71 7.43
N ILE A 74 -0.70 -5.03 7.50
CA ILE A 74 -0.74 -5.82 8.75
C ILE A 74 0.66 -6.25 9.23
N LEU A 75 1.72 -5.72 8.60
CA LEU A 75 3.10 -6.08 8.85
C LEU A 75 3.76 -5.07 9.78
N GLU A 76 4.60 -5.55 10.69
CA GLU A 76 5.43 -4.71 11.56
C GLU A 76 6.67 -4.24 10.77
N PRO A 77 6.88 -2.93 10.57
CA PRO A 77 7.99 -2.41 9.77
C PRO A 77 9.37 -2.94 10.18
N HIS A 78 9.68 -2.95 11.47
CA HIS A 78 10.99 -3.37 11.96
C HIS A 78 11.28 -4.84 11.71
N ASP A 79 10.27 -5.71 11.78
CA ASP A 79 10.42 -7.13 11.49
C ASP A 79 10.73 -7.35 10.01
N ILE A 80 10.10 -6.59 9.10
CA ILE A 80 10.36 -6.65 7.66
C ILE A 80 11.75 -6.13 7.32
N GLU A 81 12.16 -5.02 7.92
CA GLU A 81 13.51 -4.44 7.75
C GLU A 81 14.59 -5.43 8.18
N ALA A 82 14.42 -6.06 9.35
CA ALA A 82 15.33 -7.07 9.87
C ALA A 82 15.34 -8.34 9.01
N LEU A 83 14.16 -8.83 8.61
CA LEU A 83 14.01 -10.02 7.77
C LEU A 83 14.72 -9.87 6.42
N LEU A 84 14.61 -8.70 5.80
CA LEU A 84 15.20 -8.42 4.49
C LEU A 84 16.65 -7.92 4.56
N GLY A 85 17.18 -7.70 5.76
CA GLY A 85 18.58 -7.28 5.96
C GLY A 85 18.91 -5.95 5.30
N VAL A 86 17.96 -5.01 5.28
CA VAL A 86 18.14 -3.71 4.60
C VAL A 86 19.08 -2.79 5.39
N PRO A 87 19.72 -1.80 4.73
CA PRO A 87 20.49 -0.77 5.40
C PRO A 87 19.70 -0.02 6.48
N LYS A 88 20.38 0.41 7.55
CA LYS A 88 19.75 1.09 8.71
C LYS A 88 19.11 2.44 8.38
N ASP A 89 19.50 3.06 7.28
CA ASP A 89 18.98 4.34 6.81
C ASP A 89 17.80 4.18 5.85
N TRP A 90 17.32 2.95 5.65
CA TRP A 90 16.10 2.67 4.91
C TRP A 90 14.93 2.53 5.88
N GLU A 91 13.81 3.13 5.52
CA GLU A 91 12.55 3.07 6.28
C GLU A 91 11.53 2.29 5.45
N PHE A 92 10.96 1.24 6.01
CA PHE A 92 9.94 0.44 5.32
C PHE A 92 8.68 1.27 5.05
N ALA A 93 8.22 1.27 3.79
CA ALA A 93 7.10 2.09 3.34
C ALA A 93 5.84 1.27 3.06
N ALA A 94 5.96 0.15 2.35
CA ALA A 94 4.83 -0.70 1.99
C ALA A 94 5.27 -2.10 1.55
N TYR A 95 4.40 -3.09 1.77
CA TYR A 95 4.47 -4.38 1.08
C TYR A 95 3.37 -4.46 0.03
N LEU A 96 3.73 -4.80 -1.20
CA LEU A 96 2.82 -4.86 -2.33
C LEU A 96 2.77 -6.27 -2.90
N CYS A 97 1.56 -6.72 -3.21
CA CYS A 97 1.28 -7.96 -3.93
C CYS A 97 0.80 -7.59 -5.35
N LEU A 98 1.49 -8.07 -6.38
CA LEU A 98 1.17 -7.83 -7.79
C LEU A 98 0.88 -9.16 -8.51
N GLY A 99 -0.18 -9.19 -9.31
CA GLY A 99 -0.56 -10.38 -10.05
C GLY A 99 -1.80 -10.21 -10.93
N HIS A 100 -2.23 -11.30 -11.56
CA HIS A 100 -3.52 -11.33 -12.25
C HIS A 100 -4.65 -11.37 -11.21
N PRO A 101 -5.66 -10.49 -11.31
CA PRO A 101 -6.79 -10.51 -10.39
C PRO A 101 -7.64 -11.77 -10.61
N GLU A 102 -8.10 -12.38 -9.52
CA GLU A 102 -8.99 -13.55 -9.56
C GLU A 102 -10.39 -13.18 -10.08
N PHE A 103 -10.84 -11.96 -9.80
CA PHE A 103 -12.10 -11.39 -10.27
C PHE A 103 -11.91 -9.89 -10.53
N VAL A 104 -12.74 -9.33 -11.41
CA VAL A 104 -12.80 -7.89 -11.68
C VAL A 104 -14.07 -7.35 -11.06
N ASP A 105 -13.95 -6.30 -10.25
CA ASP A 105 -15.08 -5.59 -9.65
C ASP A 105 -14.71 -4.11 -9.49
N ASP A 106 -15.69 -3.24 -9.70
CA ASP A 106 -15.56 -1.80 -9.49
C ASP A 106 -16.01 -1.37 -8.09
N THR A 107 -16.50 -2.32 -7.28
CA THR A 107 -16.99 -2.09 -5.92
C THR A 107 -15.92 -2.44 -4.88
N PRO A 108 -15.56 -1.50 -3.98
CA PRO A 108 -14.60 -1.77 -2.89
C PRO A 108 -14.97 -3.00 -2.06
N LEU A 109 -13.97 -3.80 -1.68
CA LEU A 109 -14.16 -5.02 -0.87
C LEU A 109 -14.87 -4.74 0.47
N LEU A 110 -14.53 -3.64 1.13
CA LEU A 110 -15.11 -3.25 2.42
C LEU A 110 -16.62 -2.94 2.29
N HIS A 111 -17.04 -2.38 1.16
CA HIS A 111 -18.45 -2.15 0.87
C HIS A 111 -19.18 -3.48 0.64
N ARG A 112 -18.63 -4.34 -0.21
CA ARG A 112 -19.24 -5.65 -0.53
C ARG A 112 -19.36 -6.58 0.68
N SER A 113 -18.39 -6.52 1.60
CA SER A 113 -18.40 -7.31 2.83
C SER A 113 -19.29 -6.72 3.93
N GLY A 114 -19.92 -5.56 3.69
CA GLY A 114 -20.72 -4.86 4.69
C GLY A 114 -19.89 -4.25 5.84
N TRP A 115 -18.56 -4.24 5.72
CA TRP A 115 -17.67 -3.67 6.74
C TRP A 115 -17.80 -2.15 6.82
N GLN A 116 -17.79 -1.49 5.67
CA GLN A 116 -17.99 -0.05 5.58
C GLN A 116 -18.62 0.30 4.24
N GLU A 117 -19.80 0.93 4.28
CA GLU A 117 -20.46 1.40 3.08
C GLU A 117 -19.71 2.58 2.42
N ASN A 118 -19.85 2.72 1.11
CA ASN A 118 -19.27 3.85 0.39
C ASN A 118 -20.04 5.11 0.79
N THR A 119 -19.30 6.17 1.14
CA THR A 119 -19.90 7.48 1.39
C THR A 119 -20.14 8.21 0.07
N VAL A 120 -21.30 8.84 -0.08
CA VAL A 120 -21.57 9.74 -1.21
C VAL A 120 -20.69 10.98 -1.09
N THR A 121 -19.95 11.31 -2.15
CA THR A 121 -19.23 12.60 -2.23
C THR A 121 -20.14 13.64 -2.87
N GLU A 122 -20.58 14.63 -2.09
CA GLU A 122 -21.31 15.77 -2.62
C GLU A 122 -20.34 16.79 -3.21
N TRP A 123 -20.33 16.91 -4.54
CA TRP A 123 -19.58 17.94 -5.23
C TRP A 123 -20.44 19.21 -5.33
N PRO A 124 -20.11 20.32 -4.66
CA PRO A 124 -20.82 21.56 -4.87
C PRO A 124 -20.66 21.97 -6.34
N ARG A 125 -21.77 22.07 -7.06
CA ARG A 125 -21.75 22.61 -8.43
C ARG A 125 -21.34 24.07 -8.35
N ARG A 126 -20.28 24.43 -9.08
CA ARG A 126 -19.84 25.82 -9.25
C ARG A 126 -20.78 26.57 -10.19
#